data_AF-A0A426URW3-F1
#
_entry.id   AF-A0A426URW3-F1
#
_cell.length_a   1.000
_cell.length_b   1.000
_cell.length_c   1.000
_cell.angle_alpha   90.00
_cell.angle_beta   90.00
_cell.angle_gamma   90.00
#
_symmetry.space_group_name_H-M   'P 1'
#
loop_
_entity.id
_entity.type
_entity.pdbx_description
1 polymer ?
#
loop_
_entity_poly.entity_id
_entity_poly.type
_entity_poly.pdbx_seq_one_letter_code
_entity_poly.pdbx_strand_id
1 'polypeptide(L)'
;MTGTHRERLPEWAQEASLGIFIHWGAYAVPAWAEPEHIAGEPEPEGGWFKHSSYAEWYANTIRIEGSLAAAHHAEVYGSAPYEDFLDQWRAEAYDPAAWARAFRSLGADYVVPVTKHHDGVTLWDAPGTGGFNTVDRGPKRDLLSPLAEAVRAEGMRFGVYYSGGLDWSITDAPPIVEVEDIWRHRPNDAEYAAYATAHVRDLIDRYRPSVLWNDIEWPEAGKEDGSLEALIAYYRGEVPDGIVNDRWGADVWDYRTSEYSMGADHETGTGWEHNRGLGSSFGYNRVEDEQHTLSPRELAKHYVDVVSRGGRLLLNVGPDASGRLPDVQLRTLNGVAPWMTEVKAYTADRQVLAEGAVAADDGNWCRAWTSAGRTVVVADRPGAVRVEAAGEVVRIALPE
;
A
#
# COMPACT_ATOMS: atom_id res chain seq x y z
N MET A 1 2.51 -21.31 -20.56
CA MET A 1 3.52 -20.28 -20.91
C MET A 1 4.20 -19.90 -19.60
N THR A 2 5.46 -20.26 -19.44
CA THR A 2 6.29 -20.13 -18.24
C THR A 2 7.00 -18.77 -18.20
N GLY A 3 6.30 -17.68 -18.53
CA GLY A 3 6.90 -16.35 -18.50
C GLY A 3 7.08 -15.90 -17.07
N THR A 4 8.25 -15.37 -16.71
CA THR A 4 8.52 -14.73 -15.42
C THR A 4 7.70 -13.45 -15.22
N HIS A 5 7.38 -12.77 -16.33
CA HIS A 5 6.58 -11.54 -16.38
C HIS A 5 5.47 -11.63 -17.42
N ARG A 6 4.38 -10.89 -17.22
CA ARG A 6 3.42 -10.62 -18.30
C ARG A 6 3.94 -9.51 -19.21
N GLU A 7 3.90 -9.74 -20.52
CA GLU A 7 4.18 -8.68 -21.51
C GLU A 7 3.17 -7.52 -21.45
N ARG A 8 1.94 -7.83 -21.02
CA ARG A 8 0.87 -6.85 -20.85
C ARG A 8 0.03 -7.21 -19.62
N LEU A 9 -0.27 -6.21 -18.80
CA LEU A 9 -1.20 -6.36 -17.68
C LEU A 9 -2.59 -6.82 -18.17
N PRO A 10 -3.36 -7.56 -17.36
CA PRO A 10 -4.77 -7.81 -17.63
C PRO A 10 -5.57 -6.50 -17.84
N GLU A 11 -6.65 -6.55 -18.60
CA GLU A 11 -7.46 -5.37 -18.97
C GLU A 11 -7.86 -4.54 -17.75
N TRP A 12 -8.39 -5.19 -16.71
CA TRP A 12 -8.78 -4.51 -15.47
C TRP A 12 -7.62 -3.72 -14.82
N ALA A 13 -6.39 -4.24 -14.88
CA ALA A 13 -5.23 -3.63 -14.26
C ALA A 13 -4.66 -2.49 -15.10
N GLN A 14 -4.88 -2.51 -16.43
CA GLN A 14 -4.58 -1.38 -17.29
C GLN A 14 -5.58 -0.23 -17.09
N GLU A 15 -6.86 -0.57 -16.92
CA GLU A 15 -7.93 0.42 -16.71
C GLU A 15 -7.94 1.00 -15.30
N ALA A 16 -7.55 0.20 -14.30
CA ALA A 16 -7.44 0.66 -12.93
C ALA A 16 -6.51 1.86 -12.82
N SER A 17 -6.86 2.77 -11.92
CA SER A 17 -6.13 4.00 -11.65
C SER A 17 -6.00 4.28 -10.16
N LEU A 18 -6.90 3.73 -9.32
CA LEU A 18 -6.89 3.92 -7.88
C LEU A 18 -7.11 2.58 -7.16
N GLY A 19 -6.16 2.18 -6.32
CA GLY A 19 -6.31 1.14 -5.31
C GLY A 19 -6.30 1.73 -3.90
N ILE A 20 -6.86 1.00 -2.93
CA ILE A 20 -6.72 1.29 -1.50
C ILE A 20 -5.80 0.27 -0.85
N PHE A 21 -4.76 0.75 -0.19
CA PHE A 21 -3.92 -0.02 0.72
C PHE A 21 -4.46 0.11 2.15
N ILE A 22 -4.39 -0.95 2.95
CA ILE A 22 -4.80 -0.90 4.36
C ILE A 22 -3.70 -1.49 5.24
N HIS A 23 -2.95 -0.63 5.93
CA HIS A 23 -2.03 -1.04 6.99
C HIS A 23 -2.73 -0.99 8.34
N TRP A 24 -3.15 -2.17 8.80
CA TRP A 24 -3.84 -2.36 10.06
C TRP A 24 -3.32 -3.61 10.74
N GLY A 25 -2.86 -3.48 11.98
CA GLY A 25 -2.22 -4.55 12.74
C GLY A 25 -2.10 -4.18 14.21
N ALA A 26 -1.39 -4.99 14.99
CA ALA A 26 -1.21 -4.75 16.43
C ALA A 26 -0.53 -3.39 16.70
N TYR A 27 0.31 -2.92 15.79
CA TYR A 27 0.93 -1.58 15.82
C TYR A 27 -0.08 -0.42 15.83
N ALA A 28 -1.35 -0.64 15.44
CA ALA A 28 -2.42 0.36 15.55
C ALA A 28 -2.88 0.58 17.01
N VAL A 29 -2.45 -0.25 17.96
CA VAL A 29 -2.71 -0.06 19.41
C VAL A 29 -1.79 1.01 19.99
N PRO A 30 -0.45 0.92 19.88
CA PRO A 30 0.41 2.03 20.30
C PRO A 30 0.26 3.25 19.39
N ALA A 31 0.03 3.04 18.09
CA ALA A 31 -0.28 4.05 17.08
C ALA A 31 0.64 5.27 17.13
N TRP A 32 1.95 5.06 17.19
CA TRP A 32 2.91 6.14 17.44
C TRP A 32 4.14 6.03 16.54
N ALA A 33 4.52 7.14 15.92
CA ALA A 33 5.76 7.35 15.20
C ALA A 33 6.08 8.86 15.14
N GLU A 34 7.33 9.22 14.84
CA GLU A 34 7.72 10.61 14.63
C GLU A 34 7.18 11.12 13.28
N PRO A 35 6.35 12.17 13.20
CA PRO A 35 5.63 12.50 11.97
C PRO A 35 6.43 13.38 10.98
N GLU A 36 7.75 13.50 11.17
CA GLU A 36 8.56 14.56 10.55
C GLU A 36 9.29 14.15 9.26
N HIS A 37 9.32 12.86 8.92
CA HIS A 37 10.21 12.36 7.86
C HIS A 37 9.43 11.59 6.79
N ILE A 38 9.81 11.81 5.53
CA ILE A 38 9.23 11.12 4.38
C ILE A 38 10.27 10.16 3.79
N ALA A 39 9.87 8.93 3.49
CA ALA A 39 10.80 7.94 2.95
C ALA A 39 11.37 8.38 1.59
N GLY A 40 12.69 8.27 1.45
CA GLY A 40 13.45 8.73 0.29
C GLY A 40 13.83 10.22 0.32
N GLU A 41 13.44 10.98 1.34
CA GLU A 41 13.99 12.31 1.62
C GLU A 41 15.31 12.21 2.43
N PRO A 42 16.11 13.29 2.56
CA PRO A 42 17.36 13.26 3.32
C PRO A 42 17.17 12.74 4.75
N GLU A 43 18.01 11.79 5.15
CA GLU A 43 17.88 11.15 6.45
C GLU A 43 18.13 12.12 7.62
N PRO A 44 17.38 11.99 8.72
CA PRO A 44 17.63 12.73 9.94
C PRO A 44 18.98 12.34 10.57
N GLU A 45 19.52 13.23 11.41
CA GLU A 45 20.68 12.91 12.23
C GLU A 45 20.35 11.72 13.15
N GLY A 46 21.12 10.64 13.07
CA GLY A 46 20.84 9.40 13.80
C GLY A 46 20.10 8.33 13.00
N GLY A 47 19.74 8.61 11.74
CA GLY A 47 19.25 7.64 10.75
C GLY A 47 17.73 7.46 10.75
N TRP A 48 17.19 7.08 9.59
CA TRP A 48 15.75 6.91 9.37
C TRP A 48 15.09 5.94 10.37
N PHE A 49 15.69 4.78 10.62
CA PHE A 49 15.05 3.73 11.43
C PHE A 49 14.85 4.14 12.88
N LYS A 50 15.76 4.97 13.42
CA LYS A 50 15.66 5.52 14.78
C LYS A 50 14.54 6.56 14.89
N HIS A 51 14.32 7.33 13.83
CA HIS A 51 13.34 8.40 13.73
C HIS A 51 12.17 8.04 12.80
N SER A 52 11.84 6.75 12.71
CA SER A 52 10.93 6.27 11.67
C SER A 52 9.56 6.93 11.81
N SER A 53 9.04 7.44 10.68
CA SER A 53 7.68 7.94 10.57
C SER A 53 6.63 6.86 10.34
N TYR A 54 7.07 5.61 10.22
CA TYR A 54 6.20 4.47 9.95
C TYR A 54 5.75 3.85 11.27
N ALA A 55 4.49 4.09 11.67
CA ALA A 55 3.93 3.54 12.90
C ALA A 55 3.86 2.00 12.89
N GLU A 56 3.78 1.39 11.72
CA GLU A 56 3.83 -0.06 11.53
C GLU A 56 5.21 -0.67 11.76
N TRP A 57 6.27 0.16 11.88
CA TRP A 57 7.62 -0.24 12.26
C TRP A 57 7.88 -0.19 13.78
N TYR A 58 6.86 0.14 14.58
CA TYR A 58 7.00 0.35 16.03
C TYR A 58 7.72 -0.79 16.75
N ALA A 59 7.44 -2.06 16.41
CA ALA A 59 8.11 -3.21 17.01
C ALA A 59 9.64 -3.21 16.80
N ASN A 60 10.13 -2.69 15.67
CA ASN A 60 11.55 -2.48 15.43
C ASN A 60 12.06 -1.25 16.19
N THR A 61 11.40 -0.10 16.02
CA THR A 61 11.91 1.19 16.49
C THR A 61 12.01 1.28 18.02
N ILE A 62 11.12 0.63 18.78
CA ILE A 62 11.21 0.60 20.26
C ILE A 62 12.43 -0.17 20.78
N ARG A 63 13.06 -1.00 19.93
CA ARG A 63 14.26 -1.77 20.28
C ARG A 63 15.55 -1.00 20.00
N ILE A 64 15.48 0.13 19.32
CA ILE A 64 16.63 0.97 18.99
C ILE A 64 16.96 1.89 20.16
N GLU A 65 18.20 1.83 20.64
CA GLU A 65 18.64 2.64 21.78
C GLU A 65 18.51 4.14 21.49
N GLY A 66 17.82 4.84 22.39
CA GLY A 66 17.64 6.29 22.32
C GLY A 66 16.66 6.76 21.25
N SER A 67 15.86 5.89 20.62
CA SER A 67 14.74 6.31 19.78
C SER A 67 13.64 6.96 20.62
N LEU A 68 12.91 7.91 20.03
CA LEU A 68 11.76 8.51 20.73
C LEU A 68 10.61 7.50 20.90
N ALA A 69 10.50 6.50 20.02
CA ALA A 69 9.55 5.41 20.18
C ALA A 69 9.83 4.60 21.46
N ALA A 70 11.10 4.28 21.74
CA ALA A 70 11.49 3.58 22.96
C ALA A 70 11.19 4.41 24.22
N ALA A 71 11.45 5.73 24.18
CA ALA A 71 11.12 6.64 25.27
C ALA A 71 9.60 6.72 25.51
N HIS A 72 8.81 6.89 24.44
CA HIS A 72 7.35 6.87 24.50
C HIS A 72 6.83 5.54 25.05
N HIS A 73 7.42 4.42 24.59
CA HIS A 73 7.04 3.09 25.05
C HIS A 73 7.26 2.92 26.56
N ALA A 74 8.44 3.31 27.05
CA ALA A 74 8.77 3.25 28.47
C ALA A 74 7.86 4.14 29.33
N GLU A 75 7.46 5.31 28.82
CA GLU A 75 6.56 6.23 29.52
C GLU A 75 5.12 5.69 29.61
N VAL A 76 4.57 5.21 28.50
CA VAL A 76 3.14 4.85 28.39
C VAL A 76 2.87 3.39 28.75
N TYR A 77 3.77 2.49 28.36
CA TYR A 77 3.59 1.03 28.48
C TYR A 77 4.61 0.38 29.42
N GLY A 78 5.64 1.12 29.87
CA GLY A 78 6.68 0.58 30.75
C GLY A 78 7.54 -0.45 30.03
N SER A 79 7.63 -1.66 30.59
CA SER A 79 8.40 -2.77 30.03
C SER A 79 7.53 -3.81 29.32
N ALA A 80 6.34 -3.43 28.86
CA ALA A 80 5.45 -4.35 28.16
C ALA A 80 6.11 -4.86 26.87
N PRO A 81 6.12 -6.18 26.60
CA PRO A 81 6.56 -6.69 25.30
C PRO A 81 5.61 -6.20 24.19
N TYR A 82 6.12 -6.02 22.96
CA TYR A 82 5.30 -5.57 21.83
C TYR A 82 4.12 -6.51 21.56
N GLU A 83 4.33 -7.80 21.75
CA GLU A 83 3.36 -8.88 21.51
C GLU A 83 2.12 -8.76 22.41
N ASP A 84 2.18 -8.02 23.52
CA ASP A 84 1.01 -7.71 24.35
C ASP A 84 0.00 -6.82 23.62
N PHE A 85 0.44 -6.03 22.63
CA PHE A 85 -0.46 -5.21 21.82
C PHE A 85 -1.41 -6.05 20.98
N LEU A 86 -1.01 -7.27 20.57
CA LEU A 86 -1.92 -8.19 19.91
C LEU A 86 -3.11 -8.52 20.82
N ASP A 87 -2.87 -8.81 22.10
CA ASP A 87 -3.96 -9.15 23.04
C ASP A 87 -4.80 -7.93 23.47
N GLN A 88 -4.23 -6.73 23.39
CA GLN A 88 -4.96 -5.49 23.64
C GLN A 88 -5.85 -5.08 22.46
N TRP A 89 -5.54 -5.56 21.26
CA TRP A 89 -6.25 -5.22 20.05
C TRP A 89 -7.63 -5.90 19.98
N ARG A 90 -8.70 -5.12 19.93
CA ARG A 90 -10.09 -5.61 20.00
C ARG A 90 -10.88 -5.45 18.70
N ALA A 91 -10.51 -4.48 17.86
CA ALA A 91 -11.21 -4.18 16.61
C ALA A 91 -12.73 -3.91 16.79
N GLU A 92 -13.16 -3.39 17.95
CA GLU A 92 -14.57 -3.35 18.36
C GLU A 92 -15.51 -2.54 17.46
N ALA A 93 -14.97 -1.64 16.64
CA ALA A 93 -15.68 -0.82 15.66
C ALA A 93 -15.40 -1.22 14.20
N TYR A 94 -14.75 -2.37 13.97
CA TYR A 94 -14.46 -2.89 12.64
C TYR A 94 -15.75 -3.22 11.88
N ASP A 95 -16.00 -2.45 10.82
CA ASP A 95 -17.09 -2.64 9.87
C ASP A 95 -16.52 -2.67 8.44
N PRO A 96 -16.22 -3.86 7.89
CA PRO A 96 -15.66 -3.99 6.55
C PRO A 96 -16.61 -3.49 5.46
N ALA A 97 -17.93 -3.52 5.69
CA ALA A 97 -18.90 -3.01 4.74
C ALA A 97 -18.88 -1.48 4.70
N ALA A 98 -18.70 -0.81 5.84
CA ALA A 98 -18.50 0.64 5.88
C ALA A 98 -17.20 1.05 5.18
N TRP A 99 -16.11 0.32 5.40
CA TRP A 99 -14.85 0.54 4.69
C TRP A 99 -15.02 0.40 3.17
N ALA A 100 -15.60 -0.72 2.72
CA ALA A 100 -15.81 -0.98 1.29
C ALA A 100 -16.66 0.11 0.63
N ARG A 101 -17.75 0.56 1.27
CA ARG A 101 -18.58 1.68 0.77
C ARG A 101 -17.81 2.98 0.66
N ALA A 102 -16.96 3.30 1.64
CA ALA A 102 -16.13 4.50 1.62
C ALA A 102 -15.13 4.46 0.45
N PHE A 103 -14.44 3.33 0.27
CA PHE A 103 -13.47 3.14 -0.82
C PHE A 103 -14.14 3.16 -2.20
N ARG A 104 -15.32 2.55 -2.33
CA ARG A 104 -16.10 2.59 -3.57
C ARG A 104 -16.55 4.01 -3.90
N SER A 105 -16.97 4.77 -2.88
CA SER A 105 -17.42 6.16 -3.04
C SER A 105 -16.28 7.10 -3.45
N LEU A 106 -15.03 6.78 -3.09
CA LEU A 106 -13.83 7.46 -3.59
C LEU A 106 -13.52 7.10 -5.06
N GLY A 107 -14.03 5.99 -5.57
CA GLY A 107 -13.74 5.48 -6.91
C GLY A 107 -12.57 4.50 -6.98
N ALA A 108 -12.29 3.79 -5.88
CA ALA A 108 -11.29 2.72 -5.87
C ALA A 108 -11.73 1.55 -6.77
N ASP A 109 -10.77 0.97 -7.49
CA ASP A 109 -10.94 -0.18 -8.38
C ASP A 109 -10.60 -1.50 -7.66
N TYR A 110 -9.69 -1.44 -6.68
CA TYR A 110 -9.24 -2.59 -5.89
C TYR A 110 -8.81 -2.18 -4.48
N VAL A 111 -8.77 -3.16 -3.57
CA VAL A 111 -8.34 -3.00 -2.18
C VAL A 111 -7.33 -4.07 -1.82
N VAL A 112 -6.24 -3.70 -1.16
CA VAL A 112 -5.13 -4.56 -0.74
C VAL A 112 -4.90 -4.36 0.76
N PRO A 113 -5.46 -5.19 1.65
CA PRO A 113 -5.11 -5.15 3.05
C PRO A 113 -3.77 -5.85 3.32
N VAL A 114 -3.05 -5.37 4.33
CA VAL A 114 -1.94 -6.08 4.96
C VAL A 114 -2.49 -7.33 5.63
N THR A 115 -2.11 -8.50 5.11
CA THR A 115 -2.50 -9.78 5.71
C THR A 115 -1.56 -10.18 6.83
N LYS A 116 -0.27 -9.89 6.65
CA LYS A 116 0.82 -10.02 7.63
C LYS A 116 1.83 -8.91 7.37
N HIS A 117 2.17 -8.11 8.37
CA HIS A 117 3.25 -7.12 8.29
C HIS A 117 4.57 -7.73 8.82
N HIS A 118 5.62 -6.91 8.93
CA HIS A 118 6.92 -7.32 9.46
C HIS A 118 6.85 -7.82 10.91
N ASP A 119 5.83 -7.40 11.68
CA ASP A 119 5.64 -7.88 13.06
C ASP A 119 5.17 -9.34 13.16
N GLY A 120 4.85 -9.97 12.02
CA GLY A 120 4.47 -11.38 11.94
C GLY A 120 3.01 -11.69 12.30
N VAL A 121 2.22 -10.69 12.75
CA VAL A 121 0.82 -10.91 13.12
C VAL A 121 0.00 -11.15 11.86
N THR A 122 -0.63 -12.32 11.75
CA THR A 122 -1.53 -12.63 10.63
C THR A 122 -2.98 -12.26 10.97
N LEU A 123 -3.68 -11.65 10.00
CA LEU A 123 -5.07 -11.18 10.14
C LEU A 123 -6.14 -12.25 9.85
N TRP A 124 -5.69 -13.50 9.67
CA TRP A 124 -6.53 -14.68 9.46
C TRP A 124 -5.89 -15.88 10.16
N ASP A 125 -6.60 -17.01 10.22
CA ASP A 125 -6.07 -18.27 10.78
C ASP A 125 -5.05 -18.90 9.81
N ALA A 126 -3.85 -18.34 9.80
CA ALA A 126 -2.76 -18.73 8.92
C ALA A 126 -2.01 -19.97 9.47
N PRO A 127 -1.64 -20.92 8.60
CA PRO A 127 -1.06 -22.19 9.03
C PRO A 127 0.34 -22.01 9.62
N GLY A 128 0.61 -22.61 10.78
CA GLY A 128 1.95 -22.64 11.36
C GLY A 128 2.31 -21.44 12.24
N THR A 129 1.40 -20.50 12.45
CA THR A 129 1.61 -19.30 13.29
C THR A 129 1.71 -19.59 14.79
N GLY A 130 1.40 -20.81 15.24
CA GLY A 130 1.41 -21.15 16.67
C GLY A 130 0.42 -20.34 17.52
N GLY A 131 -0.64 -19.80 16.90
CA GLY A 131 -1.61 -18.92 17.56
C GLY A 131 -1.25 -17.44 17.54
N PHE A 132 -0.18 -17.05 16.84
CA PHE A 132 0.20 -15.65 16.62
C PHE A 132 -0.59 -15.03 15.46
N ASN A 133 -1.92 -15.00 15.63
CA ASN A 133 -2.87 -14.51 14.64
C ASN A 133 -4.10 -13.88 15.32
N THR A 134 -4.92 -13.14 14.58
CA THR A 134 -6.09 -12.45 15.14
C THR A 134 -7.29 -13.36 15.42
N VAL A 135 -7.28 -14.62 14.96
CA VAL A 135 -8.32 -15.61 15.26
C VAL A 135 -8.10 -16.21 16.65
N ASP A 136 -6.86 -16.54 16.97
CA ASP A 136 -6.46 -17.16 18.22
C ASP A 136 -6.16 -16.15 19.32
N ARG A 137 -5.77 -14.91 19.00
CA ARG A 137 -5.44 -13.84 19.96
C ARG A 137 -6.15 -12.54 19.61
N GLY A 138 -6.05 -11.55 20.50
CA GLY A 138 -6.55 -10.20 20.24
C GLY A 138 -8.02 -10.13 19.80
N PRO A 139 -8.32 -9.73 18.54
CA PRO A 139 -9.68 -9.60 18.02
C PRO A 139 -10.54 -10.87 18.09
N LYS A 140 -9.93 -12.05 18.24
CA LYS A 140 -10.58 -13.38 18.25
C LYS A 140 -11.49 -13.64 17.04
N ARG A 141 -11.06 -13.20 15.86
CA ARG A 141 -11.78 -13.39 14.60
C ARG A 141 -10.89 -13.22 13.36
N ASP A 142 -11.38 -13.75 12.26
CA ASP A 142 -10.84 -13.51 10.92
C ASP A 142 -11.23 -12.09 10.47
N LEU A 143 -10.23 -11.28 10.11
CA LEU A 143 -10.41 -9.91 9.64
C LEU A 143 -10.29 -9.77 8.12
N LEU A 144 -9.91 -10.83 7.41
CA LEU A 144 -9.74 -10.82 5.96
C LEU A 144 -10.97 -11.31 5.21
N SER A 145 -11.57 -12.44 5.61
CA SER A 145 -12.76 -12.98 4.93
C SER A 145 -13.91 -11.97 4.81
N PRO A 146 -14.38 -11.32 5.91
CA PRO A 146 -15.48 -10.37 5.79
C PRO A 146 -15.10 -9.10 5.01
N LEU A 147 -13.82 -8.70 5.00
CA LEU A 147 -13.34 -7.60 4.16
C LEU A 147 -13.34 -7.98 2.68
N ALA A 148 -12.86 -9.17 2.33
CA ALA A 148 -12.84 -9.66 0.96
C ALA A 148 -14.26 -9.74 0.38
N GLU A 149 -15.22 -10.23 1.18
CA GLU A 149 -16.63 -10.26 0.81
C GLU A 149 -17.20 -8.85 0.60
N ALA A 150 -16.97 -7.93 1.54
CA ALA A 150 -17.46 -6.56 1.46
C ALA A 150 -16.90 -5.79 0.26
N VAL A 151 -15.60 -5.90 0.00
CA VAL A 151 -14.92 -5.27 -1.15
C VAL A 151 -15.53 -5.76 -2.47
N ARG A 152 -15.75 -7.08 -2.58
CA ARG A 152 -16.37 -7.68 -3.77
C ARG A 152 -17.83 -7.31 -3.93
N ALA A 153 -18.57 -7.19 -2.83
CA ALA A 153 -19.97 -6.78 -2.86
C ALA A 153 -20.14 -5.35 -3.40
N GLU A 154 -19.16 -4.48 -3.18
CA GLU A 154 -19.09 -3.13 -3.76
C GLU A 154 -18.47 -3.11 -5.18
N GLY A 155 -18.25 -4.28 -5.78
CA GLY A 155 -17.76 -4.44 -7.15
C GLY A 155 -16.29 -4.07 -7.36
N MET A 156 -15.51 -3.98 -6.29
CA MET A 156 -14.05 -3.76 -6.35
C MET A 156 -13.32 -5.11 -6.35
N ARG A 157 -12.09 -5.11 -6.86
CA ARG A 157 -11.21 -6.27 -6.77
C ARG A 157 -10.54 -6.33 -5.39
N PHE A 158 -10.25 -7.55 -4.93
CA PHE A 158 -9.58 -7.79 -3.65
C PHE A 158 -8.19 -8.37 -3.91
N GLY A 159 -7.15 -7.71 -3.39
CA GLY A 159 -5.77 -8.18 -3.37
C GLY A 159 -5.33 -8.55 -1.95
N VAL A 160 -4.07 -8.92 -1.79
CA VAL A 160 -3.46 -9.16 -0.48
C VAL A 160 -2.03 -8.61 -0.48
N TYR A 161 -1.65 -7.97 0.62
CA TYR A 161 -0.25 -7.69 0.93
C TYR A 161 0.30 -8.75 1.87
N TYR A 162 1.54 -9.16 1.67
CA TYR A 162 2.26 -10.08 2.56
C TYR A 162 3.71 -9.63 2.73
N SER A 163 4.16 -9.48 3.97
CA SER A 163 5.59 -9.32 4.23
C SER A 163 6.32 -10.66 4.09
N GLY A 164 6.84 -10.91 2.90
CA GLY A 164 7.64 -12.10 2.60
C GLY A 164 9.05 -11.98 3.16
N GLY A 165 9.65 -10.80 3.07
CA GLY A 165 11.04 -10.59 3.45
C GLY A 165 11.33 -10.58 4.94
N LEU A 166 10.41 -10.03 5.73
CA LEU A 166 10.59 -9.81 7.15
C LEU A 166 9.48 -10.50 7.95
N ASP A 167 9.89 -11.08 9.07
CA ASP A 167 8.99 -11.58 10.10
C ASP A 167 9.73 -11.55 11.43
N TRP A 168 9.49 -10.50 12.21
CA TRP A 168 10.13 -10.26 13.50
C TRP A 168 9.66 -11.23 14.58
N SER A 169 8.53 -11.93 14.37
CA SER A 169 7.98 -12.86 15.37
C SER A 169 8.70 -14.21 15.45
N ILE A 170 9.53 -14.52 14.45
CA ILE A 170 10.24 -15.80 14.31
C ILE A 170 11.76 -15.64 14.30
N THR A 171 12.28 -14.45 14.60
CA THR A 171 13.71 -14.15 14.60
C THR A 171 14.10 -13.36 15.84
N ASP A 172 15.24 -13.71 16.44
CA ASP A 172 15.86 -12.97 17.54
C ASP A 172 16.88 -11.93 17.02
N ALA A 173 16.89 -11.63 15.71
CA ALA A 173 17.82 -10.69 15.11
C ALA A 173 17.74 -9.30 15.76
N PRO A 174 18.86 -8.56 15.89
CA PRO A 174 18.86 -7.20 16.44
C PRO A 174 17.96 -6.26 15.62
N PRO A 175 17.55 -5.10 16.17
CA PRO A 175 16.76 -4.16 15.41
C PRO A 175 17.52 -3.64 14.19
N ILE A 176 16.77 -3.38 13.13
CA ILE A 176 17.26 -2.74 11.92
C ILE A 176 17.53 -1.27 12.25
N VAL A 177 18.79 -0.85 12.14
CA VAL A 177 19.21 0.55 12.37
C VAL A 177 19.74 1.23 11.11
N GLU A 178 20.11 0.44 10.09
CA GLU A 178 20.52 0.89 8.75
C GLU A 178 19.93 -0.05 7.66
N VAL A 179 19.91 0.39 6.40
CA VAL A 179 19.30 -0.37 5.29
C VAL A 179 19.98 -1.73 5.12
N GLU A 180 21.29 -1.79 5.33
CA GLU A 180 22.10 -3.01 5.26
C GLU A 180 21.63 -4.08 6.26
N ASP A 181 21.08 -3.68 7.41
CA ASP A 181 20.59 -4.62 8.41
C ASP A 181 19.35 -5.37 7.95
N ILE A 182 18.52 -4.76 7.08
CA ILE A 182 17.44 -5.50 6.41
C ILE A 182 18.04 -6.72 5.72
N TRP A 183 19.02 -6.52 4.84
CA TRP A 183 19.61 -7.62 4.07
C TRP A 183 20.37 -8.63 4.94
N ARG A 184 20.97 -8.19 6.05
CA ARG A 184 21.68 -9.07 6.99
C ARG A 184 20.74 -9.91 7.86
N HIS A 185 19.55 -9.42 8.16
CA HIS A 185 18.68 -9.98 9.21
C HIS A 185 17.37 -10.58 8.71
N ARG A 186 17.12 -10.52 7.40
CA ARG A 186 16.00 -11.26 6.79
C ARG A 186 16.10 -12.76 7.07
N PRO A 187 15.00 -13.41 7.51
CA PRO A 187 14.94 -14.87 7.54
C PRO A 187 14.98 -15.40 6.10
N ASN A 188 16.03 -16.18 5.78
CA ASN A 188 16.32 -16.64 4.41
C ASN A 188 16.44 -18.16 4.30
N ASP A 189 16.28 -18.88 5.40
CA ASP A 189 16.38 -20.34 5.42
C ASP A 189 15.14 -21.04 4.82
N ALA A 190 15.29 -22.34 4.59
CA ALA A 190 14.26 -23.17 3.98
C ALA A 190 13.02 -23.34 4.87
N GLU A 191 13.16 -23.24 6.19
CA GLU A 191 12.03 -23.37 7.12
C GLU A 191 11.11 -22.15 6.97
N TYR A 192 11.68 -20.95 6.98
CA TYR A 192 10.90 -19.74 6.74
C TYR A 192 10.36 -19.65 5.31
N ALA A 193 11.13 -20.06 4.30
CA ALA A 193 10.62 -20.13 2.93
C ALA A 193 9.38 -21.03 2.81
N ALA A 194 9.38 -22.20 3.47
CA ALA A 194 8.23 -23.10 3.51
C ALA A 194 7.04 -22.50 4.27
N TYR A 195 7.29 -21.83 5.40
CA TYR A 195 6.28 -21.12 6.19
C TYR A 195 5.60 -20.01 5.38
N ALA A 196 6.39 -19.11 4.76
CA ALA A 196 5.88 -18.03 3.93
C ALA A 196 5.12 -18.55 2.69
N THR A 197 5.62 -19.62 2.06
CA THR A 197 4.94 -20.28 0.94
C THR A 197 3.59 -20.86 1.36
N ALA A 198 3.51 -21.51 2.53
CA ALA A 198 2.26 -22.05 3.05
C ALA A 198 1.22 -20.96 3.31
N HIS A 199 1.63 -19.83 3.88
CA HIS A 199 0.77 -18.66 4.08
C HIS A 199 0.22 -18.11 2.77
N VAL A 200 1.08 -17.80 1.79
CA VAL A 200 0.64 -17.22 0.52
C VAL A 200 -0.23 -18.20 -0.26
N ARG A 201 0.07 -19.51 -0.20
CA ARG A 201 -0.80 -20.54 -0.79
C ARG A 201 -2.18 -20.57 -0.15
N ASP A 202 -2.27 -20.51 1.17
CA ASP A 202 -3.56 -20.45 1.89
C ASP A 202 -4.35 -19.18 1.54
N LEU A 203 -3.68 -18.03 1.38
CA LEU A 203 -4.31 -16.79 0.88
C LEU A 203 -4.85 -16.94 -0.55
N ILE A 204 -4.10 -17.60 -1.44
CA ILE A 204 -4.55 -17.89 -2.82
C ILE A 204 -5.80 -18.78 -2.79
N ASP A 205 -5.77 -19.85 -2.00
CA ASP A 205 -6.85 -20.84 -1.93
C ASP A 205 -8.16 -20.25 -1.37
N ARG A 206 -8.04 -19.44 -0.32
CA ARG A 206 -9.20 -18.79 0.33
C ARG A 206 -9.75 -17.65 -0.48
N TYR A 207 -8.86 -16.78 -0.97
CA TYR A 207 -9.27 -15.48 -1.44
C TYR A 207 -9.13 -15.30 -2.94
N ARG A 208 -8.37 -16.12 -3.68
CA ARG A 208 -8.09 -15.89 -5.11
C ARG A 208 -7.83 -14.41 -5.42
N PRO A 209 -6.84 -13.80 -4.78
CA PRO A 209 -6.66 -12.35 -4.80
C PRO A 209 -6.28 -11.87 -6.21
N SER A 210 -6.83 -10.74 -6.64
CA SER A 210 -6.46 -10.11 -7.92
C SER A 210 -5.04 -9.54 -7.90
N VAL A 211 -4.47 -9.29 -6.72
CA VAL A 211 -3.09 -8.81 -6.54
C VAL A 211 -2.41 -9.63 -5.45
N LEU A 212 -1.24 -10.19 -5.72
CA LEU A 212 -0.28 -10.59 -4.69
C LEU A 212 0.79 -9.50 -4.57
N TRP A 213 0.76 -8.77 -3.45
CA TRP A 213 1.67 -7.68 -3.17
C TRP A 213 2.68 -8.13 -2.10
N ASN A 214 3.84 -8.61 -2.52
CA ASN A 214 4.90 -9.00 -1.59
C ASN A 214 5.70 -7.78 -1.13
N ASP A 215 6.41 -7.87 0.00
CA ASP A 215 7.31 -6.82 0.44
C ASP A 215 8.64 -7.34 1.01
N ILE A 216 9.68 -6.53 0.86
CA ILE A 216 11.06 -6.79 1.29
C ILE A 216 11.65 -8.08 0.67
N GLU A 217 11.46 -8.29 -0.63
CA GLU A 217 11.88 -9.51 -1.34
C GLU A 217 11.29 -10.81 -0.75
N TRP A 218 11.66 -11.96 -1.33
CA TRP A 218 11.29 -13.30 -0.88
C TRP A 218 12.49 -14.03 -0.23
N PRO A 219 12.30 -14.99 0.69
CA PRO A 219 13.40 -15.73 1.30
C PRO A 219 14.32 -16.39 0.25
N GLU A 220 15.65 -16.26 0.41
CA GLU A 220 16.61 -16.76 -0.58
C GLU A 220 16.44 -18.26 -0.85
N ALA A 221 16.26 -19.10 0.18
CA ALA A 221 16.04 -20.53 -0.01
C ALA A 221 14.86 -20.83 -0.93
N GLY A 222 13.79 -20.03 -0.87
CA GLY A 222 12.61 -20.20 -1.72
C GLY A 222 12.80 -19.73 -3.16
N LYS A 223 13.72 -18.79 -3.40
CA LYS A 223 14.15 -18.39 -4.74
C LYS A 223 15.09 -19.43 -5.37
N GLU A 224 15.97 -20.02 -4.55
CA GLU A 224 17.00 -20.96 -5.02
C GLU A 224 16.45 -22.38 -5.26
N ASP A 225 15.47 -22.83 -4.46
CA ASP A 225 14.94 -24.19 -4.51
C ASP A 225 13.79 -24.39 -5.53
N GLY A 226 13.32 -23.31 -6.15
CA GLY A 226 12.24 -23.33 -7.14
C GLY A 226 10.83 -23.20 -6.55
N SER A 227 10.68 -23.05 -5.23
CA SER A 227 9.37 -22.99 -4.57
C SER A 227 8.63 -21.68 -4.84
N LEU A 228 9.34 -20.56 -5.00
CA LEU A 228 8.75 -19.29 -5.42
C LEU A 228 8.15 -19.40 -6.83
N GLU A 229 8.88 -19.97 -7.78
CA GLU A 229 8.41 -20.17 -9.15
C GLU A 229 7.18 -21.08 -9.18
N ALA A 230 7.19 -22.14 -8.37
CA ALA A 230 6.05 -23.05 -8.22
C ALA A 230 4.82 -22.34 -7.61
N LEU A 231 5.02 -21.49 -6.60
CA LEU A 231 3.96 -20.69 -5.97
C LEU A 231 3.34 -19.69 -6.97
N ILE A 232 4.16 -19.01 -7.76
CA ILE A 232 3.68 -18.04 -8.76
C ILE A 232 2.96 -18.77 -9.91
N ALA A 233 3.47 -19.92 -10.34
CA ALA A 233 2.79 -20.76 -11.33
C ALA A 233 1.42 -21.25 -10.82
N TYR A 234 1.36 -21.64 -9.54
CA TYR A 234 0.10 -21.99 -8.88
C TYR A 234 -0.88 -20.82 -8.85
N TYR A 235 -0.44 -19.64 -8.42
CA TYR A 235 -1.25 -18.42 -8.40
C TYR A 235 -1.83 -18.10 -9.77
N ARG A 236 -1.01 -18.11 -10.82
CA ARG A 236 -1.45 -17.80 -12.19
C ARG A 236 -2.38 -18.88 -12.77
N GLY A 237 -2.34 -20.10 -12.23
CA GLY A 237 -3.31 -21.16 -12.55
C GLY A 237 -4.67 -20.92 -11.91
N GLU A 238 -4.71 -20.53 -10.63
CA GLU A 238 -5.94 -20.28 -9.87
C GLU A 238 -6.57 -18.91 -10.16
N VAL A 239 -5.76 -17.91 -10.49
CA VAL A 239 -6.18 -16.53 -10.78
C VAL A 239 -5.55 -16.07 -12.10
N PRO A 240 -6.08 -16.49 -13.26
CA PRO A 240 -5.46 -16.22 -14.57
C PRO A 240 -5.32 -14.75 -14.95
N ASP A 241 -6.13 -13.86 -14.35
CA ASP A 241 -6.06 -12.40 -14.49
C ASP A 241 -5.46 -11.70 -13.26
N GLY A 242 -4.87 -12.46 -12.34
CA GLY A 242 -4.14 -11.96 -11.18
C GLY A 242 -2.78 -11.37 -11.56
N ILE A 243 -2.32 -10.40 -10.78
CA ILE A 243 -1.05 -9.69 -10.97
C ILE A 243 -0.17 -9.74 -9.72
N VAL A 244 1.15 -9.67 -9.90
CA VAL A 244 2.12 -9.60 -8.81
C VAL A 244 3.03 -8.36 -8.94
N ASN A 245 3.42 -7.74 -7.82
CA ASN A 245 4.33 -6.59 -7.81
C ASN A 245 5.80 -7.00 -8.06
N ASP A 246 6.74 -6.06 -7.96
CA ASP A 246 8.18 -6.27 -8.22
C ASP A 246 9.07 -6.45 -7.01
N ARG A 247 8.48 -6.69 -5.85
CA ARG A 247 9.20 -6.77 -4.58
C ARG A 247 9.50 -8.20 -4.15
N TRP A 248 9.73 -9.11 -5.08
CA TRP A 248 10.05 -10.52 -4.79
C TRP A 248 11.56 -10.79 -4.70
N GLY A 249 12.41 -9.86 -5.18
CA GLY A 249 13.87 -10.07 -5.24
C GLY A 249 14.29 -11.18 -6.20
N ALA A 250 13.45 -11.46 -7.20
CA ALA A 250 13.66 -12.45 -8.25
C ALA A 250 13.12 -11.88 -9.58
N ASP A 251 13.44 -12.53 -10.70
CA ASP A 251 12.85 -12.21 -12.01
C ASP A 251 11.39 -12.68 -12.02
N VAL A 252 10.52 -12.03 -11.25
CA VAL A 252 9.07 -12.26 -11.22
C VAL A 252 8.33 -11.00 -10.80
N TRP A 253 7.52 -10.46 -11.71
CA TRP A 253 6.69 -9.27 -11.54
C TRP A 253 5.77 -9.03 -12.73
N ASP A 254 4.61 -8.41 -12.53
CA ASP A 254 3.74 -7.96 -13.63
C ASP A 254 3.71 -6.43 -13.74
N TYR A 255 4.10 -5.73 -12.67
CA TYR A 255 4.27 -4.28 -12.63
C TYR A 255 5.34 -3.85 -11.63
N ARG A 256 5.88 -2.65 -11.83
CA ARG A 256 6.87 -2.01 -10.95
C ARG A 256 6.22 -1.12 -9.90
N THR A 257 6.85 -0.96 -8.76
CA THR A 257 6.37 -0.12 -7.65
C THR A 257 7.29 1.06 -7.35
N SER A 258 6.71 2.23 -7.05
CA SER A 258 7.40 3.34 -6.40
C SER A 258 6.69 3.70 -5.10
N GLU A 259 7.41 4.30 -4.16
CA GLU A 259 6.91 4.57 -2.81
C GLU A 259 7.43 5.89 -2.28
N TYR A 260 6.54 6.84 -1.95
CA TYR A 260 6.94 8.21 -1.58
C TYR A 260 7.96 8.81 -2.57
N SER A 261 9.22 8.98 -2.18
CA SER A 261 10.30 9.49 -3.04
C SER A 261 11.22 8.38 -3.60
N MET A 262 10.96 7.12 -3.26
CA MET A 262 11.75 5.95 -3.63
C MET A 262 11.24 5.29 -4.92
N GLY A 263 12.16 4.77 -5.73
CA GLY A 263 11.83 4.04 -6.96
C GLY A 263 11.28 4.92 -8.08
N ALA A 264 11.65 6.20 -8.12
CA ALA A 264 11.17 7.13 -9.15
C ALA A 264 11.55 6.70 -10.59
N ASP A 265 12.61 5.91 -10.75
CA ASP A 265 13.03 5.31 -12.01
C ASP A 265 12.07 4.22 -12.54
N HIS A 266 11.25 3.65 -11.67
CA HIS A 266 10.18 2.71 -12.04
C HIS A 266 8.97 3.41 -12.69
N GLU A 267 8.86 4.73 -12.57
CA GLU A 267 7.69 5.51 -12.98
C GLU A 267 7.73 5.87 -14.48
N THR A 268 7.95 4.85 -15.31
CA THR A 268 8.10 4.97 -16.76
C THR A 268 7.14 4.04 -17.50
N GLY A 269 6.66 4.50 -18.68
CA GLY A 269 5.70 3.75 -19.47
C GLY A 269 4.34 3.58 -18.77
N THR A 270 3.61 2.53 -19.12
CA THR A 270 2.29 2.22 -18.55
C THR A 270 2.37 0.99 -17.65
N GLY A 271 1.68 1.04 -16.50
CA GLY A 271 1.41 -0.15 -15.69
C GLY A 271 2.11 -0.21 -14.33
N TRP A 272 2.97 0.75 -14.00
CA TRP A 272 3.57 0.87 -12.66
C TRP A 272 2.55 1.33 -11.61
N GLU A 273 2.89 1.17 -10.33
CA GLU A 273 2.03 1.52 -9.18
C GLU A 273 2.81 2.38 -8.17
N HIS A 274 2.33 3.58 -7.90
CA HIS A 274 2.81 4.44 -6.83
C HIS A 274 2.05 4.12 -5.55
N ASN A 275 2.73 3.94 -4.43
CA ASN A 275 2.07 3.74 -3.14
C ASN A 275 2.58 4.73 -2.08
N ARG A 276 1.66 5.19 -1.22
CA ARG A 276 1.97 6.07 -0.09
C ARG A 276 0.80 6.17 0.88
N GLY A 277 1.09 6.59 2.10
CA GLY A 277 0.11 7.09 3.06
C GLY A 277 -0.53 8.42 2.66
N LEU A 278 -1.67 8.70 3.28
CA LEU A 278 -2.24 10.04 3.34
C LEU A 278 -1.32 11.00 4.11
N GLY A 279 -0.60 10.49 5.11
CA GLY A 279 0.48 11.19 5.81
C GLY A 279 1.85 10.64 5.44
N SER A 280 2.76 10.68 6.42
CA SER A 280 4.10 10.12 6.40
C SER A 280 4.14 8.63 6.77
N SER A 281 3.11 8.12 7.45
CA SER A 281 2.99 6.72 7.88
C SER A 281 2.03 5.90 6.99
N PHE A 282 2.20 4.58 6.97
CA PHE A 282 1.16 3.67 6.48
C PHE A 282 0.21 3.23 7.62
N GLY A 283 0.76 2.71 8.72
CA GLY A 283 -0.01 2.39 9.92
C GLY A 283 -0.58 3.65 10.56
N TYR A 284 -1.66 3.52 11.32
CA TYR A 284 -2.25 4.66 12.02
C TYR A 284 -1.22 5.30 12.99
N ASN A 285 -0.86 6.56 12.73
CA ASN A 285 -0.08 7.38 13.63
C ASN A 285 -0.98 8.44 14.28
N ARG A 286 -1.18 8.34 15.60
CA ARG A 286 -2.04 9.27 16.35
C ARG A 286 -1.47 10.68 16.49
N VAL A 287 -0.18 10.84 16.19
CA VAL A 287 0.54 12.13 16.24
C VAL A 287 0.27 12.94 14.98
N GLU A 288 -0.07 12.29 13.87
CA GLU A 288 -0.44 12.97 12.63
C GLU A 288 -1.81 13.65 12.72
N ASP A 289 -1.86 14.87 12.19
CA ASP A 289 -3.07 15.68 12.06
C ASP A 289 -3.20 16.23 10.63
N GLU A 290 -4.00 17.29 10.46
CA GLU A 290 -4.21 17.94 9.16
C GLU A 290 -2.95 18.55 8.54
N GLN A 291 -1.93 18.87 9.35
CA GLN A 291 -0.67 19.43 8.84
C GLN A 291 0.20 18.37 8.17
N HIS A 292 0.00 17.11 8.55
CA HIS A 292 0.77 15.96 8.06
C HIS A 292 0.01 15.18 6.98
N THR A 293 -1.31 15.33 6.95
CA THR A 293 -2.21 14.59 6.05
C THR A 293 -2.50 15.41 4.79
N LEU A 294 -2.37 14.80 3.61
CA LEU A 294 -2.75 15.43 2.33
C LEU A 294 -4.17 16.02 2.42
N SER A 295 -4.33 17.26 1.99
CA SER A 295 -5.65 17.85 1.75
C SER A 295 -6.34 17.19 0.54
N PRO A 296 -7.67 17.36 0.37
CA PRO A 296 -8.38 16.89 -0.83
C PRO A 296 -7.72 17.36 -2.14
N ARG A 297 -7.28 18.62 -2.19
CA ARG A 297 -6.60 19.20 -3.36
C ARG A 297 -5.25 18.57 -3.62
N GLU A 298 -4.45 18.33 -2.59
CA GLU A 298 -3.14 17.69 -2.75
C GLU A 298 -3.28 16.23 -3.18
N LEU A 299 -4.24 15.49 -2.62
CA LEU A 299 -4.56 14.13 -3.07
C LEU A 299 -5.00 14.13 -4.54
N ALA A 300 -5.86 15.06 -4.95
CA ALA A 300 -6.26 15.20 -6.35
C ALA A 300 -5.05 15.43 -7.27
N LYS A 301 -4.17 16.39 -6.93
CA LYS A 301 -2.94 16.69 -7.69
C LYS A 301 -2.02 15.48 -7.78
N HIS A 302 -1.83 14.77 -6.67
CA HIS A 302 -0.97 13.60 -6.62
C HIS A 302 -1.54 12.45 -7.46
N TYR A 303 -2.83 12.17 -7.33
CA TYR A 303 -3.53 11.16 -8.13
C TYR A 303 -3.40 11.43 -9.63
N VAL A 304 -3.66 12.66 -10.10
CA VAL A 304 -3.54 12.96 -11.54
C VAL A 304 -2.10 13.06 -12.04
N ASP A 305 -1.12 13.36 -11.17
CA ASP A 305 0.29 13.23 -11.53
C ASP A 305 0.61 11.78 -11.92
N VAL A 306 0.29 10.83 -11.04
CA VAL A 306 0.50 9.39 -11.26
C VAL A 306 -0.25 8.90 -12.50
N VAL A 307 -1.55 9.20 -12.59
CA VAL A 307 -2.41 8.76 -13.71
C VAL A 307 -1.91 9.29 -15.05
N SER A 308 -1.53 10.57 -15.12
CA SER A 308 -1.06 11.19 -16.37
C SER A 308 0.24 10.57 -16.91
N ARG A 309 1.02 9.95 -16.03
CA ARG A 309 2.28 9.28 -16.32
C ARG A 309 2.14 7.77 -16.50
N GLY A 310 0.89 7.27 -16.64
CA GLY A 310 0.60 5.86 -16.92
C GLY A 310 0.62 4.94 -15.70
N GLY A 311 0.74 5.51 -14.49
CA GLY A 311 0.76 4.77 -13.23
C GLY A 311 -0.62 4.57 -12.63
N ARG A 312 -0.69 3.75 -11.58
CA ARG A 312 -1.82 3.59 -10.66
C ARG A 312 -1.43 4.11 -9.29
N LEU A 313 -2.34 4.77 -8.59
CA LEU A 313 -2.12 5.15 -7.20
C LEU A 313 -2.70 4.06 -6.28
N LEU A 314 -1.87 3.46 -5.45
CA LEU A 314 -2.29 2.63 -4.32
C LEU A 314 -2.23 3.49 -3.05
N LEU A 315 -3.33 4.16 -2.74
CA LEU A 315 -3.43 5.08 -1.61
C LEU A 315 -3.67 4.32 -0.32
N ASN A 316 -2.80 4.49 0.66
CA ASN A 316 -2.95 3.83 1.95
C ASN A 316 -3.88 4.59 2.90
N VAL A 317 -4.71 3.82 3.62
CA VAL A 317 -5.39 4.22 4.85
C VAL A 317 -4.86 3.41 6.04
N GLY A 318 -4.76 4.07 7.19
CA GLY A 318 -4.37 3.45 8.46
C GLY A 318 -5.51 3.53 9.46
N PRO A 319 -6.33 2.46 9.62
CA PRO A 319 -7.39 2.42 10.62
C PRO A 319 -6.84 2.41 12.05
N ASP A 320 -7.60 2.97 13.00
CA ASP A 320 -7.26 2.90 14.42
C ASP A 320 -7.43 1.47 14.99
N ALA A 321 -6.92 1.19 16.19
CA ALA A 321 -7.05 -0.13 16.83
C ALA A 321 -8.49 -0.65 16.92
N SER A 322 -9.49 0.23 17.01
CA SER A 322 -10.89 -0.19 17.05
C SER A 322 -11.43 -0.58 15.67
N GLY A 323 -10.77 -0.20 14.58
CA GLY A 323 -11.22 -0.44 13.20
C GLY A 323 -11.97 0.74 12.60
N ARG A 324 -11.88 1.94 13.18
CA ARG A 324 -12.39 3.16 12.55
C ARG A 324 -11.31 3.75 11.64
N LEU A 325 -11.74 4.27 10.49
CA LEU A 325 -10.89 5.17 9.71
C LEU A 325 -10.81 6.51 10.45
N PRO A 326 -9.62 7.05 10.75
CA PRO A 326 -9.46 8.30 11.48
C PRO A 326 -10.16 9.47 10.77
N ASP A 327 -10.73 10.39 11.54
CA ASP A 327 -11.48 11.53 10.99
C ASP A 327 -10.64 12.39 10.03
N VAL A 328 -9.34 12.53 10.29
CA VAL A 328 -8.44 13.29 9.41
C VAL A 328 -8.30 12.64 8.03
N GLN A 329 -8.22 11.31 7.97
CA GLN A 329 -8.21 10.58 6.72
C GLN A 329 -9.57 10.68 6.02
N LEU A 330 -10.67 10.50 6.75
CA LEU A 330 -12.03 10.61 6.20
C LEU A 330 -12.32 12.01 5.64
N ARG A 331 -11.82 13.09 6.26
CA ARG A 331 -11.96 14.45 5.73
C ARG A 331 -11.34 14.57 4.34
N THR A 332 -10.13 14.06 4.15
CA THR A 332 -9.46 14.07 2.85
C THR A 332 -10.22 13.23 1.81
N LEU A 333 -10.55 11.99 2.16
CA LEU A 333 -11.23 11.06 1.25
C LEU A 333 -12.61 11.59 0.82
N ASN A 334 -13.42 12.06 1.79
CA ASN A 334 -14.75 12.60 1.50
C ASN A 334 -14.68 13.94 0.75
N GLY A 335 -13.68 14.77 1.05
CA GLY A 335 -13.49 16.05 0.37
C GLY A 335 -13.14 15.89 -1.11
N VAL A 336 -12.34 14.88 -1.46
CA VAL A 336 -11.93 14.65 -2.85
C VAL A 336 -12.93 13.81 -3.65
N ALA A 337 -13.77 13.00 -3.00
CA ALA A 337 -14.66 12.04 -3.65
C ALA A 337 -15.59 12.63 -4.75
N PRO A 338 -16.22 13.82 -4.58
CA PRO A 338 -17.04 14.42 -5.64
C PRO A 338 -16.22 14.70 -6.90
N TRP A 339 -14.99 15.19 -6.75
CA TRP A 339 -14.08 15.46 -7.86
C TRP A 339 -13.54 14.16 -8.47
N MET A 340 -13.23 13.15 -7.65
CA MET A 340 -12.83 11.84 -8.13
C MET A 340 -13.89 11.22 -9.04
N THR A 341 -15.17 11.38 -8.71
CA THR A 341 -16.28 10.89 -9.53
C THR A 341 -16.24 11.46 -10.96
N GLU A 342 -15.92 12.75 -11.11
CA GLU A 342 -15.79 13.38 -12.42
C GLU A 342 -14.57 12.88 -13.19
N VAL A 343 -13.39 12.88 -12.55
CA VAL A 343 -12.13 12.53 -13.25
C VAL A 343 -12.05 11.04 -13.60
N LYS A 344 -12.61 10.16 -12.76
CA LYS A 344 -12.55 8.70 -12.95
C LYS A 344 -13.14 8.25 -14.28
N ALA A 345 -14.17 8.94 -14.78
CA ALA A 345 -14.78 8.70 -16.09
C ALA A 345 -13.78 8.75 -17.26
N TYR A 346 -12.62 9.38 -17.04
CA TYR A 346 -11.59 9.58 -18.05
C TYR A 346 -10.27 8.88 -17.73
N THR A 347 -10.23 7.98 -16.73
CA THR A 347 -8.97 7.30 -16.34
C THR A 347 -8.82 5.88 -16.89
N ALA A 348 -9.93 5.31 -17.39
CA ALA A 348 -9.90 4.10 -18.22
C ALA A 348 -9.33 4.43 -19.61
N ASP A 349 -8.64 3.45 -20.22
CA ASP A 349 -7.99 3.58 -21.54
C ASP A 349 -7.08 4.83 -21.65
N ARG A 350 -6.42 5.20 -20.55
CA ARG A 350 -5.55 6.38 -20.52
C ARG A 350 -4.24 6.12 -21.26
N GLN A 351 -3.75 7.12 -21.98
CA GLN A 351 -2.43 7.08 -22.59
C GLN A 351 -1.64 8.34 -22.24
N VAL A 352 -0.33 8.15 -22.02
CA VAL A 352 0.60 9.22 -21.72
C VAL A 352 0.72 10.13 -22.94
N LEU A 353 0.55 11.43 -22.75
CA LEU A 353 0.74 12.41 -23.81
C LEU A 353 2.23 12.61 -24.11
N ALA A 354 2.53 12.88 -25.38
CA ALA A 354 3.87 13.30 -25.77
C ALA A 354 4.24 14.62 -25.09
N GLU A 355 5.53 14.78 -24.77
CA GLU A 355 6.06 16.02 -24.21
C GLU A 355 5.73 17.21 -25.12
N GLY A 356 5.31 18.33 -24.52
CA GLY A 356 4.91 19.54 -25.25
C GLY A 356 3.49 19.54 -25.83
N ALA A 357 2.73 18.43 -25.75
CA ALA A 357 1.35 18.39 -26.27
C ALA A 357 0.37 19.33 -25.56
N VAL A 358 0.71 19.73 -24.32
CA VAL A 358 0.01 20.74 -23.55
C VAL A 358 0.99 21.78 -23.00
N ALA A 359 0.57 23.03 -22.96
CA ALA A 359 1.35 24.14 -22.41
C ALA A 359 0.47 25.00 -21.49
N ALA A 360 0.96 25.28 -20.28
CA ALA A 360 0.30 26.13 -19.29
C ALA A 360 1.21 27.32 -18.96
N ASP A 361 0.60 28.46 -18.63
CA ASP A 361 1.34 29.65 -18.17
C ASP A 361 2.03 29.37 -16.82
N ASP A 362 3.09 30.14 -16.52
CA ASP A 362 3.80 30.07 -15.25
C ASP A 362 2.83 30.19 -14.05
N GLY A 363 2.95 29.27 -13.10
CA GLY A 363 2.12 29.21 -11.89
C GLY A 363 0.74 28.56 -12.08
N ASN A 364 0.41 28.03 -13.27
CA ASN A 364 -0.77 27.17 -13.47
C ASN A 364 -0.33 25.70 -13.46
N TRP A 365 -0.49 25.01 -12.33
CA TRP A 365 -0.21 23.59 -12.26
C TRP A 365 -1.13 22.83 -13.23
N CYS A 366 -0.58 21.89 -13.99
CA CYS A 366 -1.30 21.17 -15.03
C CYS A 366 -0.78 19.74 -15.22
N ARG A 367 -1.70 18.80 -15.44
CA ARG A 367 -1.46 17.45 -15.97
C ARG A 367 -2.48 17.12 -17.05
N ALA A 368 -2.08 16.29 -18.00
CA ALA A 368 -2.94 15.89 -19.10
C ALA A 368 -2.60 14.49 -19.61
N TRP A 369 -3.60 13.82 -20.17
CA TRP A 369 -3.49 12.51 -20.81
C TRP A 369 -4.56 12.40 -21.90
N THR A 370 -4.51 11.33 -22.70
CA THR A 370 -5.64 11.00 -23.59
C THR A 370 -6.47 9.86 -23.01
N SER A 371 -7.78 9.88 -23.23
CA SER A 371 -8.68 8.77 -22.89
C SER A 371 -9.81 8.71 -23.91
N ALA A 372 -10.03 7.53 -24.50
CA ALA A 372 -11.04 7.28 -25.53
C ALA A 372 -11.04 8.34 -26.66
N GLY A 373 -9.85 8.76 -27.11
CA GLY A 373 -9.66 9.74 -28.18
C GLY A 373 -9.87 11.22 -27.78
N ARG A 374 -10.11 11.52 -26.50
CA ARG A 374 -10.21 12.89 -25.96
C ARG A 374 -8.92 13.27 -25.24
N THR A 375 -8.56 14.53 -25.29
CA THR A 375 -7.49 15.08 -24.44
C THR A 375 -8.09 15.58 -23.14
N VAL A 376 -7.66 15.03 -22.02
CA VAL A 376 -8.13 15.40 -20.68
C VAL A 376 -7.07 16.29 -20.06
N VAL A 377 -7.48 17.46 -19.57
CA VAL A 377 -6.61 18.45 -18.94
C VAL A 377 -7.13 18.75 -17.54
N VAL A 378 -6.29 18.50 -16.55
CA VAL A 378 -6.51 18.86 -15.15
C VAL A 378 -5.54 19.97 -14.76
N ALA A 379 -6.05 21.10 -14.28
CA ALA A 379 -5.21 22.22 -13.90
C ALA A 379 -5.84 23.13 -12.84
N ASP A 380 -5.06 24.05 -12.26
CA ASP A 380 -5.61 25.12 -11.40
C ASP A 380 -6.59 25.99 -12.20
N ARG A 381 -6.19 26.36 -13.42
CA ARG A 381 -6.99 27.15 -14.38
C ARG A 381 -7.02 26.41 -15.72
N PRO A 382 -7.89 25.41 -15.91
CA PRO A 382 -7.84 24.57 -17.10
C PRO A 382 -8.20 25.33 -18.38
N GLY A 383 -8.95 26.42 -18.31
CA GLY A 383 -9.21 27.30 -19.47
C GLY A 383 -7.98 28.04 -20.00
N ALA A 384 -6.92 28.17 -19.20
CA ALA A 384 -5.66 28.82 -19.58
C ALA A 384 -4.62 27.84 -20.17
N VAL A 385 -4.94 26.55 -20.28
CA VAL A 385 -4.03 25.54 -20.84
C VAL A 385 -4.21 25.42 -22.35
N ARG A 386 -3.13 25.66 -23.10
CA ARG A 386 -3.08 25.43 -24.55
C ARG A 386 -2.89 23.94 -24.82
N VAL A 387 -3.64 23.42 -25.79
CA VAL A 387 -3.61 22.01 -26.20
C VAL A 387 -3.35 21.98 -27.69
N GLU A 388 -2.27 21.33 -28.12
CA GLU A 388 -1.92 21.25 -29.55
C GLU A 388 -2.63 20.10 -30.28
N ALA A 389 -3.15 19.12 -29.54
CA ALA A 389 -3.81 17.95 -30.09
C ALA A 389 -5.15 18.29 -30.79
N ALA A 390 -5.38 17.69 -31.96
CA ALA A 390 -6.66 17.78 -32.65
C ALA A 390 -7.70 16.85 -31.98
N GLY A 391 -8.85 17.37 -31.60
CA GLY A 391 -9.94 16.58 -31.02
C GLY A 391 -10.74 17.32 -29.94
N GLU A 392 -11.61 16.58 -29.26
CA GLU A 392 -12.35 17.07 -28.10
C GLU A 392 -11.41 17.20 -26.89
N VAL A 393 -11.49 18.33 -26.17
CA VAL A 393 -10.71 18.59 -24.97
C VAL A 393 -11.64 18.68 -23.76
N VAL A 394 -11.41 17.79 -22.79
CA VAL A 394 -12.08 17.80 -21.49
C VAL A 394 -11.22 18.60 -20.51
N ARG A 395 -11.82 19.58 -19.84
CA ARG A 395 -11.12 20.52 -18.96
C ARG A 395 -11.71 20.44 -17.56
N ILE A 396 -10.92 19.93 -16.62
CA ILE A 396 -11.34 19.69 -15.23
C ILE A 396 -10.49 20.59 -14.32
N ALA A 397 -11.15 21.37 -13.48
CA ALA A 397 -10.45 22.15 -12.46
C ALA A 397 -10.12 21.25 -11.27
N LEU A 398 -9.00 21.50 -10.57
CA LEU A 398 -8.74 20.86 -9.28
C LEU A 398 -9.81 21.25 -8.25
N PRO A 399 -10.14 20.37 -7.28
CA PRO A 399 -11.08 20.69 -6.21
C PRO A 399 -10.52 21.83 -5.34
N GLU A 400 -11.41 22.64 -4.78
CA GLU A 400 -11.03 23.77 -3.92
C GLU A 400 -10.18 23.35 -2.72
#